data_AF-L0JMZ8-F1
#
_entry.id   AF-L0JMZ8-F1
#
_cell.length_a   1.000
_cell.length_b   1.000
_cell.length_c   1.000
_cell.angle_alpha   90.00
_cell.angle_beta   90.00
_cell.angle_gamma   90.00
#
_symmetry.space_group_name_H-M   'P 1'
#
loop_
_entity.id
_entity.type
_entity.pdbx_description
1 polymer ?
#
loop_
_entity_poly.entity_id
_entity_poly.type
_entity_poly.pdbx_seq_one_letter_code
_entity_poly.pdbx_strand_id
1 'polypeptide(L)' 'MSDFETVTCEQCRGDFKAYPDFNAAERGFCSPACALETN' A
#
# COMPACT_ATOMS: atom_id res chain seq x y z
N MET A 1 4.54 -3.32 -19.87
CA MET A 1 3.53 -3.87 -18.95
C MET A 1 3.51 -2.93 -17.76
N SER A 2 2.34 -2.59 -17.21
CA SER A 2 2.31 -1.74 -16.01
C SER A 2 2.78 -2.59 -14.84
N ASP A 3 4.01 -2.40 -14.38
CA ASP A 3 4.58 -2.95 -13.14
C ASP A 3 3.89 -2.33 -11.93
N PHE A 4 2.60 -2.53 -11.77
CA PHE A 4 1.83 -2.06 -10.63
C PHE A 4 1.16 -3.27 -10.01
N GLU A 5 1.55 -3.60 -8.79
CA GLU A 5 0.89 -4.62 -8.00
C GLU A 5 -0.33 -4.00 -7.31
N THR A 6 -1.46 -4.70 -7.34
CA THR A 6 -2.63 -4.28 -6.56
C THR A 6 -2.53 -4.90 -5.18
N VAL A 7 -2.35 -4.06 -4.17
CA VAL A 7 -2.18 -4.45 -2.77
C VAL A 7 -3.36 -3.91 -1.97
N THR A 8 -3.86 -4.70 -1.03
CA THR A 8 -4.94 -4.27 -0.13
C THR A 8 -4.34 -3.61 1.10
N CYS A 9 -4.80 -2.40 1.42
CA CYS A 9 -4.35 -1.65 2.60
C CYS A 9 -4.81 -2.33 3.89
N GLU A 10 -3.90 -2.62 4.82
CA GLU A 10 -4.25 -3.27 6.10
C GLU A 10 -5.10 -2.36 7.01
N GLN A 11 -4.92 -1.04 6.92
CA GLN A 11 -5.63 -0.09 7.78
C GLN A 11 -7.07 0.19 7.30
N CYS A 12 -7.24 0.57 6.03
CA CYS A 12 -8.54 0.98 5.51
C CYS A 12 -9.24 -0.10 4.67
N ARG A 13 -8.57 -1.24 4.43
CA ARG A 13 -9.04 -2.34 3.57
C ARG A 13 -9.38 -1.91 2.15
N GLY A 14 -8.79 -0.81 1.68
CA GLY A 14 -8.92 -0.34 0.30
C GLY A 14 -7.81 -0.91 -0.58
N ASP A 15 -8.18 -1.32 -1.79
CA ASP A 15 -7.21 -1.78 -2.80
C ASP A 15 -6.52 -0.59 -3.46
N PHE A 16 -5.20 -0.65 -3.58
CA PHE A 16 -4.41 0.40 -4.21
C PHE A 16 -3.32 -0.19 -5.10
N LYS A 17 -2.92 0.58 -6.10
CA LYS A 17 -1.82 0.21 -7.00
C LYS A 17 -0.51 0.67 -6.37
N ALA A 18 0.30 -0.29 -5.94
CA ALA A 18 1.65 -0.07 -5.48
C ALA A 18 2.63 -0.30 -6.64
N TYR A 19 3.64 0.54 -6.75
CA TYR A 19 4.81 0.20 -7.56
C TYR A 19 5.64 -0.84 -6.80
N PRO A 20 6.15 -1.89 -7.46
CA PRO A 20 6.98 -2.92 -6.84
C PRO A 20 8.30 -2.34 -6.30
N ASP A 21 8.79 -1.26 -6.91
CA ASP A 21 9.96 -0.51 -6.43
C ASP A 21 9.68 0.38 -5.21
N PHE A 22 8.40 0.59 -4.85
CA PHE A 22 8.03 1.36 -3.68
C PHE A 22 7.71 0.44 -2.52
N ASN A 23 8.31 0.76 -1.36
CA ASN A 23 8.03 0.14 -0.05
C ASN A 23 6.53 0.13 0.34
N ALA A 24 5.63 0.74 -0.42
CA ALA A 24 4.19 0.71 -0.18
C ALA A 24 3.61 -0.71 -0.31
N ALA A 25 4.12 -1.53 -1.25
CA ALA A 25 3.71 -2.93 -1.37
C ALA A 25 4.17 -3.76 -0.17
N GLU A 26 5.44 -3.62 0.22
CA GLU A 26 6.00 -4.33 1.40
C GLU A 26 5.39 -3.87 2.72
N ARG A 27 4.97 -2.60 2.80
CA ARG A 27 4.34 -2.04 4.00
C ARG A 27 2.84 -2.33 4.11
N GLY A 28 2.16 -2.71 3.02
CA GLY A 28 0.72 -2.98 3.05
C GLY A 28 -0.17 -1.76 3.34
N PHE A 29 0.32 -0.53 3.16
CA PHE A 29 -0.46 0.69 3.44
C PHE A 29 -0.58 1.58 2.20
N CYS A 30 -1.82 2.01 1.89
CA CYS A 30 -2.11 2.84 0.71
C CYS A 30 -1.57 4.27 0.80
N SER A 31 -1.28 4.75 2.01
CA SER A 31 -0.82 6.12 2.24
C SER A 31 0.02 6.21 3.52
N PRO A 32 0.87 7.26 3.65
CA PRO A 32 1.61 7.52 4.88
C PRO A 32 0.70 7.71 6.10
N ALA A 33 -0.51 8.25 5.89
CA ALA A 33 -1.49 8.42 6.96
C ALA A 33 -1.88 7.05 7.55
N CYS A 34 -2.23 6.08 6.70
CA CYS A 34 -2.54 4.72 7.14
C CYS A 34 -1.35 4.03 7.82
N ALA A 35 -0.12 4.28 7.36
CA ALA A 35 1.08 3.73 7.98
C ALA A 35 1.39 4.35 9.36
N LEU A 36 1.07 5.64 9.55
CA LEU A 36 1.26 6.36 10.81
C LEU A 36 0.19 6.04 11.85
N GLU A 37 -0.97 5.53 11.42
CA GLU A 37 -2.09 5.14 12.28
C GLU A 37 -1.92 3.73 12.89
N THR A 38 -0.66 3.27 13.02
CA THR A 38 -0.33 2.04 13.74
C THR A 38 -0.43 2.31 15.25
N ASN A 39 -1.54 1.86 15.85
CA ASN A 39 -1.77 1.90 17.29
C ASN A 39 -1.43 0.54 17.93
#